data_AF-A0A9E5XWH4-F1
#
_entry.id   AF-A0A9E5XWH4-F1
#
_cell.length_a   1.000
_cell.length_b   1.000
_cell.length_c   1.000
_cell.angle_alpha   90.00
_cell.angle_beta   90.00
_cell.angle_gamma   90.00
#
_symmetry.space_group_name_H-M   'P 1'
#
loop_
_entity.id
_entity.type
_entity.pdbx_description
1 polymer ?
#
loop_
_entity_poly.entity_id
_entity_poly.type
_entity_poly.pdbx_seq_one_letter_code
_entity_poly.pdbx_strand_id
1 'polypeptide(L)' 'KTLLKELEINKEISFTEEFISKYNFPDYRNIINPKKKEPFGELKLKEYTQVFFDKFDFIRDLSILDLLFNEGPNTENLLY' A
#
# COMPACT_ATOMS: atom_id res chain seq x y z
N LYS A 1 -11.81 9.01 2.57
CA LYS A 1 -13.12 8.39 2.29
C LYS A 1 -13.20 7.81 0.87
N THR A 2 -12.73 8.51 -0.17
CA THR A 2 -12.78 8.03 -1.56
C THR A 2 -12.02 6.71 -1.79
N LEU A 3 -10.73 6.65 -1.45
CA LEU A 3 -9.91 5.44 -1.66
C LEU A 3 -10.45 4.17 -0.99
N LEU A 4 -10.89 4.25 0.27
CA LEU A 4 -11.46 3.10 0.99
C LEU A 4 -12.71 2.56 0.30
N LYS A 5 -13.51 3.46 -0.30
CA LYS A 5 -14.70 3.08 -1.06
C LYS A 5 -14.33 2.37 -2.36
N GLU A 6 -13.39 2.93 -3.13
CA GLU A 6 -12.95 2.34 -4.41
C GLU A 6 -12.25 0.98 -4.21
N LEU A 7 -11.66 0.76 -3.03
CA LEU A 7 -11.03 -0.51 -2.65
C LEU A 7 -11.97 -1.46 -1.91
N GLU A 8 -13.24 -1.09 -1.72
CA GLU A 8 -14.25 -1.85 -0.96
C GLU A 8 -13.83 -2.18 0.50
N ILE A 9 -12.90 -1.40 1.06
CA ILE A 9 -12.40 -1.58 2.43
C ILE A 9 -13.35 -0.90 3.43
N ASN A 10 -14.05 -1.71 4.20
CA ASN A 10 -14.90 -1.26 5.31
C ASN A 10 -14.06 -1.03 6.57
N LYS A 11 -13.71 0.23 6.85
CA LYS A 11 -12.95 0.62 8.04
C LYS A 11 -13.64 1.74 8.81
N GLU A 12 -13.83 1.53 10.11
CA GLU A 12 -14.26 2.59 11.02
C GLU A 12 -13.12 3.60 11.21
N ILE A 13 -13.42 4.87 10.95
CA ILE A 13 -12.48 5.99 11.13
C ILE A 13 -12.82 6.67 12.44
N SER A 14 -11.88 6.62 13.38
CA SER A 14 -11.93 7.37 14.64
C SER A 14 -10.80 8.39 14.70
N PHE A 15 -11.05 9.50 15.39
CA PHE A 15 -10.03 10.51 15.65
C PHE A 15 -9.43 10.30 17.04
N THR A 16 -8.13 10.53 17.15
CA THR A 16 -7.44 10.54 18.44
C THR A 16 -7.58 11.90 19.10
N GLU A 17 -7.80 11.94 20.41
CA GLU A 17 -7.85 13.19 21.17
C GLU A 17 -6.46 13.75 21.49
N GLU A 18 -5.44 12.88 21.52
CA GLU A 18 -4.09 13.22 21.90
C GLU A 18 -3.05 12.65 20.94
N PHE A 19 -1.89 13.32 20.86
CA PHE A 19 -0.74 12.81 20.11
C PHE A 19 0.01 11.76 20.93
N ILE A 20 0.14 10.55 20.38
CA ILE A 20 0.91 9.47 20.98
C ILE A 20 2.27 9.37 20.29
N SER A 21 3.35 9.47 21.07
CA SER A 21 4.73 9.42 20.56
C SER A 21 5.28 7.99 20.45
N LYS A 22 4.80 7.07 21.28
CA LYS A 22 5.20 5.66 21.31
C LYS A 22 3.98 4.76 21.26
N TYR A 23 3.99 3.81 20.33
CA TYR A 23 2.91 2.86 20.11
C TYR A 23 3.37 1.46 20.54
N ASN A 24 2.44 0.65 21.02
CA ASN A 24 2.67 -0.78 21.29
C ASN A 24 2.60 -1.65 20.02
N PHE A 25 2.43 -1.02 18.86
CA PHE A 25 2.36 -1.65 17.54
C PHE A 25 3.47 -1.09 16.64
N PRO A 26 3.81 -1.77 15.54
CA PRO A 26 4.79 -1.28 14.59
C PRO A 26 4.48 0.14 14.10
N ASP A 27 5.47 1.04 14.20
CA ASP A 27 5.38 2.41 13.68
C ASP A 27 6.00 2.49 12.29
N TYR A 28 5.15 2.64 11.28
CA TYR A 28 5.54 2.66 9.88
C TYR A 28 5.71 4.06 9.27
N ARG A 29 5.57 5.14 10.07
CA ARG A 29 5.65 6.53 9.57
C ARG A 29 6.97 6.86 8.87
N ASN A 30 8.07 6.23 9.32
CA ASN A 30 9.42 6.46 8.82
C ASN A 30 9.94 5.31 7.93
N ILE A 31 9.05 4.42 7.47
CA ILE A 31 9.41 3.34 6.56
C ILE A 31 9.80 3.92 5.20
N ILE A 32 8.92 4.74 4.61
CA ILE A 32 9.11 5.31 3.28
C ILE A 32 10.05 6.51 3.40
N ASN A 33 11.35 6.27 3.21
CA ASN A 33 12.40 7.29 3.26
C ASN A 33 13.21 7.25 1.96
N PRO A 34 13.41 8.37 1.24
CA PRO A 34 14.18 8.41 0.00
C PRO A 34 15.63 7.90 0.13
N LYS A 35 16.19 7.90 1.34
CA LYS A 35 17.55 7.41 1.61
C LYS A 35 17.61 5.89 1.85
N LYS A 36 16.47 5.22 2.09
CA LYS A 36 16.39 3.77 2.25
C LYS A 36 16.12 3.15 0.88
N LYS A 37 17.04 2.30 0.41
CA LYS A 37 16.89 1.60 -0.87
C LYS A 37 15.73 0.60 -0.87
N GLU A 38 15.54 -0.07 0.26
CA GLU A 38 14.51 -1.12 0.45
C GLU A 38 13.68 -0.79 1.70
N PRO A 39 12.76 0.19 1.63
CA PRO A 39 12.02 0.65 2.81
C PRO A 39 11.16 -0.45 3.44
N PHE A 40 10.67 -1.40 2.62
CA PHE A 40 9.77 -2.46 3.04
C PHE A 40 10.47 -3.79 3.42
N GLY A 41 11.80 -3.87 3.31
CA GLY A 41 12.60 -5.01 3.77
C GLY A 41 12.14 -6.35 3.17
N GLU A 42 11.70 -7.26 4.03
CA GLU A 42 11.21 -8.61 3.65
C GLU A 42 9.72 -8.65 3.25
N LEU A 43 9.01 -7.51 3.29
CA LEU A 43 7.62 -7.45 2.85
C LEU A 43 7.56 -7.74 1.34
N LYS A 44 7.17 -8.96 0.99
CA LYS A 44 6.98 -9.37 -0.40
C LYS A 44 5.53 -9.22 -0.78
N LEU A 45 5.20 -8.05 -1.33
CA LEU A 45 3.93 -7.85 -2.02
C LEU A 45 3.86 -8.77 -3.24
N LYS A 46 2.67 -9.31 -3.50
CA LYS A 46 2.42 -10.19 -4.65
C LYS A 46 2.53 -9.39 -5.94
N GLU A 47 3.21 -9.95 -6.94
CA GLU A 47 3.26 -9.37 -8.28
C GLU A 47 1.85 -9.37 -8.91
N TYR A 48 1.59 -8.33 -9.71
CA TYR A 48 0.31 -8.11 -10.37
C TYR A 48 0.54 -7.66 -11.82
N THR A 49 -0.49 -7.74 -12.65
CA THR A 49 -0.37 -7.44 -14.07
C THR A 49 -0.26 -5.94 -14.27
N GLN A 50 0.91 -5.45 -14.68
CA GLN A 50 1.10 -4.04 -15.02
C GLN A 50 0.81 -3.81 -16.51
N VAL A 51 0.21 -2.67 -16.87
CA VAL A 51 -0.21 -2.36 -18.25
C VAL A 51 0.92 -2.40 -19.30
N PHE A 52 2.18 -2.28 -18.87
CA PHE A 52 3.36 -2.38 -19.73
C PHE A 52 4.30 -3.54 -19.35
N PHE A 53 3.78 -4.57 -18.69
CA PHE A 53 4.55 -5.74 -18.27
C PHE A 53 5.13 -6.53 -19.45
N ASP A 54 4.57 -6.38 -20.65
CA ASP A 54 5.10 -6.95 -21.90
C ASP A 54 6.40 -6.28 -22.39
N LYS A 55 6.67 -5.04 -21.94
CA LYS A 55 7.77 -4.21 -22.42
C LYS A 55 8.83 -3.92 -21.35
N PHE A 56 8.45 -3.98 -20.08
CA PHE A 56 9.31 -3.63 -18.95
C PHE A 56 9.18 -4.68 -17.85
N ASP A 57 10.23 -4.81 -17.05
CA ASP A 57 10.19 -5.62 -15.83
C ASP A 57 9.17 -5.08 -14.83
N PHE A 58 8.66 -5.95 -13.96
CA PHE A 58 7.74 -5.58 -12.89
C PHE A 58 8.36 -4.52 -11.98
N ILE A 59 7.65 -3.42 -11.78
CA ILE A 59 8.07 -2.36 -10.86
C ILE A 59 7.37 -2.60 -9.51
N ARG A 60 8.17 -2.96 -8.50
CA ARG A 60 7.69 -3.20 -7.13
C ARG A 60 7.42 -1.90 -6.38
N ASP A 61 6.69 -2.02 -5.27
CA ASP A 61 6.49 -0.96 -4.26
C ASP A 61 5.88 0.34 -4.82
N LEU A 62 5.07 0.21 -5.87
CA LEU A 62 4.26 1.29 -6.42
C LEU A 62 3.08 1.63 -5.51
N SER A 63 2.42 2.76 -5.80
CA SER A 63 1.31 3.23 -4.97
C SER A 63 0.11 2.29 -5.07
N ILE A 64 -0.75 2.31 -4.05
CA ILE A 64 -2.02 1.58 -4.09
C ILE A 64 -2.93 2.03 -5.25
N LEU A 65 -2.75 3.25 -5.76
CA LEU A 65 -3.45 3.74 -6.94
C LEU A 65 -2.97 3.06 -8.22
N ASP A 66 -1.66 2.78 -8.33
CA ASP A 66 -1.12 2.02 -9.45
C ASP A 66 -1.72 0.62 -9.46
N LEU A 67 -1.78 -0.05 -8.31
CA LEU A 67 -2.43 -1.34 -8.19
C LEU A 67 -3.91 -1.26 -8.61
N LEU A 68 -4.66 -0.28 -8.08
CA LEU A 68 -6.07 -0.09 -8.39
C LEU A 68 -6.34 0.13 -9.89
N PHE A 69 -5.51 0.90 -10.58
CA PHE A 69 -5.71 1.15 -12.00
C PHE A 69 -5.28 0.00 -12.90
N ASN A 70 -4.41 -0.88 -12.42
CA ASN A 70 -4.00 -2.08 -13.15
C ASN A 70 -4.97 -3.26 -12.92
N GLU A 71 -5.43 -3.46 -11.69
CA GLU A 71 -6.20 -4.64 -11.29
C GLU A 71 -7.69 -4.36 -11.07
N GLY A 72 -8.09 -3.09 -10.93
CA GLY A 72 -9.48 -2.71 -10.69
C GLY A 72 -10.04 -3.38 -9.43
N PRO A 73 -11.22 -4.02 -9.49
CA PRO A 73 -11.80 -4.76 -8.36
C PRO A 73 -10.92 -5.90 -7.84
N ASN A 74 -10.01 -6.47 -8.66
CA ASN A 74 -9.12 -7.54 -8.21
C ASN A 74 -8.06 -7.06 -7.21
N THR A 75 -7.92 -5.75 -7.02
CA THR A 75 -7.01 -5.14 -6.04
C THR A 75 -7.20 -5.71 -4.65
N GLU A 76 -8.45 -5.96 -4.22
CA GLU A 76 -8.75 -6.50 -2.89
C GLU A 76 -8.05 -7.86 -2.66
N ASN A 77 -8.03 -8.73 -3.68
CA ASN A 77 -7.41 -10.07 -3.60
C ASN A 77 -5.89 -10.05 -3.47
N LEU A 78 -5.26 -8.87 -3.63
CA LEU A 78 -3.82 -8.68 -3.54
C LEU A 78 -3.41 -7.96 -2.25
N LEU A 79 -4.38 -7.51 -1.44
CA LEU A 79 -4.16 -6.85 -0.15
C LEU A 79 -4.11 -7.83 1.04
N TYR A 80 -4.53 -9.08 0.84
CA TYR A 80 -4.64 -10.14 1.86
C TYR A 80 -3.88 -11.39 1.44
#